data_AF-A0A9P8GX25-F1
#
_entry.id   AF-A0A9P8GX25-F1
#
_cell.length_a   1.000
_cell.length_b   1.000
_cell.length_c   1.000
_cell.angle_alpha   90.00
_cell.angle_beta   90.00
_cell.angle_gamma   90.00
#
_symmetry.space_group_name_H-M   'P 1'
#
loop_
_entity.id
_entity.type
_entity.pdbx_description
1 polymer ?
#
loop_
_entity_poly.entity_id
_entity_poly.type
_entity_poly.pdbx_seq_one_letter_code
_entity_poly.pdbx_strand_id
1 'polypeptide(L)'
;MAVTKPPSPQETPVHPDRAPITAPSLQTTVSTTAKDLAGFKISSDDPRDDSSSTGTPTNKADDLSDVKTPDDQLNNKNKCANCGCLDANAYCAGCHQAPNTDGTPHVNVRYCTRECQKAHWPSHRIECKNLQARKALFRAAWLLQKIWYAVRRESFDNDLVSAEEVNGELLIQEGNYDLKSTKRENGFYREFPDAIFKNKQDAEASLNLLYCTDSVSHMYMVNHWLLKDICMDVKETKVRVQKPARKSRYACDEWNQDFLHEVLQVRLHSGEVYAIDFTGAQYGWYEPITEWSRYSLRCKEIIRVLAFVVDDKRPLGSRARSMLMGTFTDPWDDRSDVQRAIPMFGECLKREFNKVFVQEVVSKHPRGLDILKLEARKFEAVEKEILSLTKQIAHEAAEKVDVLLPIIIDEAYQCNEEMRKQIAPDTGAILKRGLLKLAALFNGEWLRDDMTGRLTSVSLKRLIEDEDYAVKCMKGVLVEQELWGNLNLNHGLSFI
;
A
#
# COMPACT_ATOMS: atom_id res chain seq x y z
N MET A 1 -5.74 -49.45 42.52
CA MET A 1 -6.99 -50.11 42.06
C MET A 1 -8.02 -50.00 43.18
N ALA A 2 -9.32 -49.76 43.01
CA ALA A 2 -10.13 -49.16 41.93
C ALA A 2 -11.58 -49.04 42.48
N VAL A 3 -12.46 -48.09 42.11
CA VAL A 3 -12.38 -46.80 41.38
C VAL A 3 -13.63 -45.99 41.81
N THR A 4 -13.57 -44.65 41.89
CA THR A 4 -14.77 -43.79 41.99
C THR A 4 -14.87 -42.84 40.80
N LYS A 5 -16.08 -42.77 40.23
CA LYS A 5 -16.40 -42.02 39.00
C LYS A 5 -16.48 -40.52 39.28
N PRO A 6 -15.87 -39.63 38.47
CA PRO A 6 -16.23 -38.21 38.47
C PRO A 6 -17.59 -37.99 37.77
N PRO A 7 -18.32 -36.91 38.10
CA PRO A 7 -19.60 -36.56 37.46
C PRO A 7 -19.39 -35.95 36.07
N SER A 8 -20.46 -35.98 35.26
CA SER A 8 -20.50 -35.39 33.92
C SER A 8 -20.29 -33.86 33.94
N PRO A 9 -19.68 -33.26 32.90
CA PRO A 9 -19.57 -31.81 32.80
C PRO A 9 -20.96 -31.18 32.62
N GLN A 10 -21.22 -30.08 33.33
CA GLN A 10 -22.34 -29.20 33.01
C GLN A 10 -21.97 -28.35 31.78
N GLU A 11 -22.89 -28.21 30.84
CA GLU A 11 -22.75 -27.30 29.71
C GLU A 11 -22.74 -25.85 30.23
N THR A 12 -21.68 -25.10 29.92
CA THR A 12 -21.63 -23.65 30.17
C THR A 12 -22.20 -22.90 28.96
N PRO A 13 -22.95 -21.80 29.16
CA PRO A 13 -23.62 -21.13 28.05
C PRO A 13 -22.62 -20.47 27.10
N VAL A 14 -22.86 -20.63 25.80
CA VAL A 14 -22.14 -19.89 24.76
C VAL A 14 -22.56 -18.42 24.83
N HIS A 15 -21.59 -17.52 25.06
CA HIS A 15 -21.78 -16.09 24.90
C HIS A 15 -21.69 -15.71 23.41
N PRO A 16 -22.61 -14.88 22.88
CA PRO A 16 -22.58 -14.50 21.48
C PRO A 16 -21.52 -13.41 21.18
N ASP A 17 -20.93 -13.54 20.00
CA ASP A 17 -20.43 -12.51 19.09
C ASP A 17 -19.59 -11.35 19.65
N ARG A 18 -18.30 -11.38 19.31
CA ARG A 18 -17.34 -10.28 19.47
C ARG A 18 -16.89 -9.85 18.07
N ALA A 19 -16.99 -8.55 17.78
CA ALA A 19 -16.63 -8.01 16.45
C ALA A 19 -15.16 -8.30 16.08
N PRO A 20 -14.83 -8.49 14.79
CA PRO A 20 -13.50 -8.92 14.35
C PRO A 20 -12.40 -7.92 14.70
N ILE A 21 -11.21 -8.42 15.03
CA ILE A 21 -10.01 -7.63 15.34
C ILE A 21 -9.35 -7.17 14.03
N THR A 22 -10.07 -6.40 13.24
CA THR A 22 -9.50 -5.70 12.08
C THR A 22 -8.91 -4.36 12.50
N ALA A 23 -7.82 -3.96 11.85
CA ALA A 23 -7.33 -2.60 11.94
C ALA A 23 -8.45 -1.63 11.51
N PRO A 24 -8.66 -0.49 12.21
CA PRO A 24 -9.68 0.47 11.83
C PRO A 24 -9.32 1.19 10.51
N SER A 25 -9.63 0.55 9.39
CA SER A 25 -9.92 1.26 8.15
C SER A 25 -11.10 2.20 8.43
N LEU A 26 -11.11 3.38 7.80
CA LEU A 26 -12.10 4.44 8.05
C LEU A 26 -13.53 4.00 7.72
N GLN A 27 -14.20 3.33 8.67
CA GLN A 27 -15.64 3.44 8.83
C GLN A 27 -15.93 4.88 9.28
N THR A 28 -16.19 5.76 8.31
CA THR A 28 -16.79 7.06 8.60
C THR A 28 -18.20 6.81 9.12
N THR A 29 -18.36 6.85 10.45
CA THR A 29 -19.65 6.82 11.13
C THR A 29 -20.49 8.01 10.67
N VAL A 30 -21.50 7.75 9.84
CA VAL A 30 -22.51 8.74 9.50
C VAL A 30 -23.46 8.85 10.68
N SER A 31 -23.32 9.92 11.46
CA SER A 31 -24.27 10.25 12.53
C SER A 31 -25.67 10.42 11.95
N THR A 32 -26.58 9.50 12.29
CA THR A 32 -27.98 9.54 11.90
C THR A 32 -28.75 10.56 12.73
N THR A 33 -28.69 11.82 12.33
CA THR A 33 -29.66 12.84 12.76
C THR A 33 -30.73 13.02 11.68
N ALA A 34 -31.78 12.21 11.76
CA ALA A 34 -32.95 12.37 10.91
C ALA A 34 -33.78 13.59 11.34
N LYS A 35 -33.75 14.66 10.54
CA LYS A 35 -34.84 15.64 10.40
C LYS A 35 -34.64 16.48 9.13
N ASP A 36 -35.77 16.86 8.54
CA ASP A 36 -35.95 17.85 7.47
C ASP A 36 -35.19 17.55 6.16
N LEU A 37 -35.82 17.00 5.13
CA LEU A 37 -36.81 17.74 4.33
C LEU A 37 -37.76 16.81 3.58
N ALA A 38 -39.06 17.06 3.72
CA ALA A 38 -40.10 16.44 2.92
C ALA A 38 -40.33 17.20 1.61
N GLY A 39 -40.65 16.45 0.55
CA GLY A 39 -41.36 16.96 -0.62
C GLY A 39 -40.51 17.41 -1.80
N PHE A 40 -40.48 16.58 -2.85
CA PHE A 40 -41.12 16.97 -4.12
C PHE A 40 -41.57 15.70 -4.86
N LYS A 41 -42.88 15.60 -5.14
CA LYS A 41 -43.45 14.64 -6.10
C LYS A 41 -43.45 15.27 -7.49
N ILE A 42 -43.44 14.42 -8.52
CA ILE A 42 -44.34 14.39 -9.70
C ILE A 42 -43.76 13.31 -10.64
N SER A 43 -44.44 12.15 -10.71
CA SER A 43 -45.21 11.65 -11.87
C SER A 43 -44.28 11.25 -13.03
N SER A 44 -44.03 9.96 -13.28
CA SER A 44 -44.95 9.00 -13.93
C SER A 44 -45.66 9.59 -15.14
N ASP A 45 -45.35 9.06 -16.33
CA ASP A 45 -46.30 8.29 -17.14
C ASP A 45 -45.59 7.54 -18.28
N ASP A 46 -45.93 6.26 -18.39
CA ASP A 46 -45.81 5.30 -19.51
C ASP A 46 -47.24 4.68 -19.58
N PRO A 47 -47.75 3.98 -20.64
CA PRO A 47 -47.00 3.25 -21.67
C PRO A 47 -47.62 3.26 -23.10
N ARG A 48 -47.02 2.52 -24.06
CA ARG A 48 -47.63 1.35 -24.79
C ARG A 48 -47.10 1.04 -26.20
N ASP A 49 -46.79 -0.24 -26.39
CA ASP A 49 -47.22 -1.16 -27.45
C ASP A 49 -46.82 -0.98 -28.95
N ASP A 50 -45.92 -1.89 -29.34
CA ASP A 50 -46.07 -2.93 -30.39
C ASP A 50 -45.83 -2.74 -31.91
N SER A 51 -45.29 -3.86 -32.44
CA SER A 51 -45.43 -4.43 -33.79
C SER A 51 -44.47 -4.01 -34.95
N SER A 52 -43.58 -4.96 -35.28
CA SER A 52 -43.18 -5.44 -36.62
C SER A 52 -43.24 -4.55 -37.88
N SER A 53 -42.14 -4.50 -38.65
CA SER A 53 -41.93 -5.38 -39.84
C SER A 53 -40.78 -4.97 -40.76
N THR A 54 -40.16 -5.99 -41.38
CA THR A 54 -39.42 -6.05 -42.66
C THR A 54 -38.91 -4.77 -43.36
N GLY A 55 -37.60 -4.74 -43.66
CA GLY A 55 -37.03 -3.81 -44.63
C GLY A 55 -35.56 -4.09 -44.98
N THR A 56 -35.31 -4.94 -45.98
CA THR A 56 -33.95 -5.15 -46.54
C THR A 56 -33.60 -4.06 -47.54
N PRO A 57 -32.39 -3.47 -47.51
CA PRO A 57 -31.77 -2.89 -48.69
C PRO A 57 -30.51 -3.66 -49.09
N THR A 58 -30.52 -4.19 -50.30
CA THR A 58 -29.33 -4.65 -51.02
C THR A 58 -28.32 -3.50 -51.22
N ASN A 59 -27.03 -3.75 -51.03
CA ASN A 59 -26.00 -3.08 -51.84
C ASN A 59 -24.71 -3.89 -51.99
N LYS A 60 -24.37 -4.06 -53.27
CA LYS A 60 -23.14 -4.44 -53.99
C LYS A 60 -21.81 -4.65 -53.25
N ALA A 61 -21.03 -5.55 -53.86
CA ALA A 61 -19.62 -5.84 -53.57
C ALA A 61 -18.66 -4.73 -54.05
N ASP A 62 -17.36 -5.02 -53.87
CA ASP A 62 -16.17 -4.19 -54.13
C ASP A 62 -15.97 -3.11 -53.03
N ASP A 63 -14.85 -3.05 -52.29
CA ASP A 63 -13.46 -3.40 -52.64
C ASP A 63 -12.74 -4.16 -51.51
N LEU A 64 -11.94 -5.18 -51.86
CA LEU A 64 -11.14 -6.01 -50.95
C LEU A 64 -9.64 -5.78 -51.19
N SER A 65 -9.05 -4.77 -50.56
CA SER A 65 -7.59 -4.63 -50.53
C SER A 65 -7.05 -3.81 -49.34
N ASP A 66 -6.98 -4.42 -48.14
CA ASP A 66 -5.89 -4.14 -47.17
C ASP A 66 -5.81 -5.17 -46.02
N VAL A 67 -5.92 -6.47 -46.35
CA VAL A 67 -5.64 -7.55 -45.38
C VAL A 67 -4.12 -7.72 -45.25
N LYS A 68 -3.51 -6.95 -44.35
CA LYS A 68 -2.09 -7.10 -43.99
C LYS A 68 -1.78 -8.54 -43.60
N THR A 69 -0.89 -9.17 -44.35
CA THR A 69 -0.49 -10.56 -44.11
C THR A 69 0.45 -10.66 -42.90
N PRO A 70 0.59 -11.85 -42.28
CA PRO A 70 1.53 -12.03 -41.17
C PRO A 70 3.00 -11.69 -41.51
N ASP A 71 3.41 -11.82 -42.77
CA ASP A 71 4.77 -11.52 -43.23
C ASP A 71 5.11 -10.01 -43.21
N ASP A 72 4.14 -9.13 -43.48
CA ASP A 72 4.33 -7.68 -43.43
C ASP A 72 4.72 -7.18 -42.03
N GLN A 73 4.26 -7.89 -40.99
CA GLN A 73 4.62 -7.61 -39.60
C GLN A 73 6.01 -8.14 -39.21
N LEU A 74 6.56 -9.10 -39.95
CA LEU A 74 7.91 -9.62 -39.72
C LEU A 74 8.96 -8.66 -40.31
N ASN A 75 8.70 -8.15 -41.51
CA ASN A 75 9.66 -7.35 -42.29
C ASN A 75 9.94 -5.96 -41.69
N ASN A 76 8.99 -5.38 -40.95
CA ASN A 76 9.13 -4.03 -40.37
C ASN A 76 9.90 -4.00 -39.01
N LYS A 77 10.12 -5.16 -38.36
CA LYS A 77 10.72 -5.22 -37.01
C LYS A 77 12.21 -4.90 -36.95
N ASN A 78 12.91 -5.00 -38.09
CA ASN A 78 14.34 -4.72 -38.23
C ASN A 78 14.61 -3.43 -39.06
N LYS A 79 13.60 -2.57 -39.22
CA LYS A 79 13.72 -1.34 -40.00
C LYS A 79 14.57 -0.28 -39.28
N CYS A 80 15.55 0.27 -39.99
CA CYS A 80 16.35 1.41 -39.54
C CYS A 80 15.49 2.66 -39.48
N ALA A 81 15.43 3.33 -38.32
CA ALA A 81 14.66 4.55 -38.11
C ALA A 81 15.17 5.76 -38.91
N ASN A 82 16.40 5.69 -39.45
CA ASN A 82 16.99 6.76 -40.27
C ASN A 82 16.85 6.51 -41.78
N CYS A 83 17.37 5.38 -42.28
CA CYS A 83 17.47 5.10 -43.72
C CYS A 83 16.43 4.08 -44.23
N GLY A 84 15.63 3.47 -43.36
CA GLY A 84 14.58 2.51 -43.75
C GLY A 84 15.07 1.11 -44.16
N CYS A 85 16.37 0.81 -44.16
CA CYS A 85 16.89 -0.53 -44.45
C CYS A 85 16.43 -1.56 -43.40
N LEU A 86 16.22 -2.81 -43.81
CA LEU A 86 15.52 -3.86 -43.02
C LEU A 86 16.47 -4.80 -42.25
N ASP A 87 17.75 -4.45 -42.12
CA ASP A 87 18.81 -5.22 -41.48
C ASP A 87 19.34 -4.59 -40.17
N ALA A 88 18.59 -3.64 -39.59
CA ALA A 88 19.04 -2.82 -38.46
C ALA A 88 19.10 -3.61 -37.15
N ASN A 89 20.29 -4.10 -36.80
CA ASN A 89 20.52 -4.93 -35.62
C ASN A 89 20.83 -4.15 -34.33
N ALA A 90 21.24 -2.88 -34.41
CA ALA A 90 21.55 -2.07 -33.22
C ALA A 90 20.30 -1.31 -32.73
N TYR A 91 20.07 -1.29 -31.41
CA TYR A 91 18.97 -0.57 -30.77
C TYR A 91 19.40 0.81 -30.25
N CYS A 92 18.45 1.74 -30.12
CA CYS A 92 18.65 2.91 -29.29
C CYS A 92 18.77 2.51 -27.80
N ALA A 93 19.99 2.53 -27.25
CA ALA A 93 20.24 2.10 -25.87
C ALA A 93 19.38 2.85 -24.81
N GLY A 94 18.97 4.09 -25.09
CA GLY A 94 18.09 4.87 -24.20
C GLY A 94 16.67 4.31 -24.13
N CYS A 95 15.97 4.22 -25.26
CA CYS A 95 14.54 3.86 -25.30
C CYS A 95 14.26 2.38 -25.61
N HIS A 96 15.27 1.54 -25.81
CA HIS A 96 15.10 0.10 -25.98
C HIS A 96 14.30 -0.51 -24.82
N GLN A 97 13.30 -1.35 -25.11
CA GLN A 97 12.38 -1.93 -24.12
C GLN A 97 11.61 -0.89 -23.27
N ALA A 98 11.36 0.31 -23.79
CA ALA A 98 10.33 1.17 -23.22
C ALA A 98 8.93 0.56 -23.49
N PRO A 99 7.94 0.78 -22.60
CA PRO A 99 6.55 0.45 -22.87
C PRO A 99 5.86 1.57 -23.67
N ASN A 100 4.72 1.25 -24.26
CA ASN A 100 3.68 2.20 -24.70
C ASN A 100 2.94 2.79 -23.48
N THR A 101 1.99 3.70 -23.68
CA THR A 101 1.21 4.30 -22.59
C THR A 101 0.37 3.27 -21.83
N ASP A 102 -0.13 2.25 -22.51
CA ASP A 102 -0.93 1.15 -21.95
C ASP A 102 -0.10 0.03 -21.31
N GLY A 103 1.23 0.14 -21.32
CA GLY A 103 2.16 -0.88 -20.80
C GLY A 103 2.58 -1.96 -21.80
N THR A 104 2.01 -1.99 -23.01
CA THR A 104 2.45 -2.94 -24.06
C THR A 104 3.86 -2.61 -24.56
N PRO A 105 4.63 -3.56 -25.12
CA PRO A 105 5.99 -3.28 -25.60
C PRO A 105 6.02 -2.24 -26.73
N HIS A 106 6.80 -1.17 -26.57
CA HIS A 106 7.03 -0.20 -27.65
C HIS A 106 7.87 -0.84 -28.76
N VAL A 107 7.60 -0.46 -30.02
CA VAL A 107 8.44 -0.88 -31.16
C VAL A 107 9.86 -0.33 -30.96
N ASN A 108 10.85 -1.20 -30.99
CA ASN A 108 12.23 -0.80 -30.72
C ASN A 108 12.78 0.07 -31.85
N VAL A 109 13.25 1.27 -31.51
CA VAL A 109 13.97 2.14 -32.44
C VAL A 109 15.35 1.53 -32.74
N ARG A 110 15.62 1.24 -34.01
CA ARG A 110 16.80 0.53 -34.50
C ARG A 110 17.59 1.33 -35.52
N TYR A 111 18.87 1.01 -35.66
CA TYR A 111 19.81 1.61 -36.61
C TYR A 111 20.73 0.56 -37.24
N CYS A 112 21.08 0.73 -38.52
CA CYS A 112 22.15 -0.06 -39.16
C CYS A 112 23.53 0.33 -38.62
N THR A 113 23.75 1.63 -38.40
CA THR A 113 25.06 2.19 -37.98
C THR A 113 24.91 3.33 -36.96
N ARG A 114 26.03 3.74 -36.34
CA ARG A 114 26.08 4.89 -35.42
C ARG A 114 25.80 6.22 -36.12
N GLU A 115 26.09 6.31 -37.42
CA GLU A 115 25.86 7.48 -38.27
C GLU A 115 24.37 7.65 -38.51
N CYS A 116 23.64 6.56 -38.78
CA CYS A 116 22.17 6.55 -38.82
C CYS A 116 21.57 7.02 -37.48
N GLN A 117 22.11 6.57 -36.35
CA GLN A 117 21.65 7.04 -35.03
C GLN A 117 21.92 8.54 -34.82
N LYS A 118 23.10 9.03 -35.19
CA LYS A 118 23.46 10.47 -35.09
C LYS A 118 22.56 11.32 -35.99
N ALA A 119 22.27 10.87 -37.21
CA ALA A 119 21.41 11.58 -38.16
C ALA A 119 19.94 11.64 -37.69
N HIS A 120 19.42 10.58 -37.06
CA HIS A 120 18.06 10.55 -36.50
C HIS A 120 17.95 11.26 -35.12
N TRP A 121 19.07 11.51 -34.43
CA TRP A 121 19.05 12.07 -33.08
C TRP A 121 18.30 13.42 -32.93
N PRO A 122 18.39 14.40 -33.85
CA PRO A 122 17.70 15.69 -33.71
C PRO A 122 16.17 15.57 -33.59
N SER A 123 15.54 14.64 -34.32
CA SER A 123 14.10 14.36 -34.25
C SER A 123 13.77 13.43 -33.07
N HIS A 124 14.56 12.37 -32.87
CA HIS A 124 14.26 11.33 -31.88
C HIS A 124 14.50 11.75 -30.42
N ARG A 125 15.42 12.68 -30.14
CA ARG A 125 15.87 13.00 -28.76
C ARG A 125 14.77 13.35 -27.75
N ILE A 126 13.64 13.89 -28.20
CA ILE A 126 12.51 14.27 -27.33
C ILE A 126 11.71 13.00 -26.95
N GLU A 127 11.25 12.27 -27.96
CA GLU A 127 10.59 10.97 -27.82
C GLU A 127 11.44 9.99 -27.00
N CYS A 128 12.74 9.92 -27.27
CA CYS A 128 13.70 9.08 -26.55
C CYS A 128 13.75 9.38 -25.05
N LYS A 129 13.61 10.65 -24.65
CA LYS A 129 13.54 11.06 -23.23
C LYS A 129 12.21 10.66 -22.60
N ASN A 130 11.09 10.86 -23.30
CA ASN A 130 9.76 10.46 -22.82
C ASN A 130 9.67 8.94 -22.63
N LEU A 131 10.17 8.16 -23.60
CA LEU A 131 10.27 6.70 -23.51
C LEU A 131 11.17 6.23 -22.35
N GLN A 132 12.29 6.92 -22.10
CA GLN A 132 13.14 6.66 -20.93
C GLN A 132 12.43 6.93 -19.61
N ALA A 133 11.72 8.07 -19.49
CA ALA A 133 10.94 8.42 -18.30
C ALA A 133 9.83 7.40 -18.04
N ARG A 134 9.07 7.01 -19.08
CA ARG A 134 8.03 5.98 -18.99
C ARG A 134 8.61 4.61 -18.60
N LYS A 135 9.73 4.19 -19.20
CA LYS A 135 10.43 2.95 -18.84
C LYS A 135 10.87 2.94 -17.37
N ALA A 136 11.42 4.06 -16.88
CA ALA A 136 11.80 4.20 -15.48
C ALA A 136 10.58 4.17 -14.54
N LEU A 137 9.49 4.85 -14.90
CA LEU A 137 8.25 4.87 -14.11
C LEU A 137 7.61 3.48 -13.98
N PHE A 138 7.51 2.73 -15.08
CA PHE A 138 6.96 1.37 -15.04
C PHE A 138 7.84 0.46 -14.17
N ARG A 139 9.17 0.53 -14.28
CA ARG A 139 10.09 -0.20 -13.39
C ARG A 139 9.93 0.21 -11.93
N ALA A 140 9.71 1.50 -11.65
CA ALA A 140 9.50 2.01 -10.30
C ALA A 140 8.20 1.43 -9.70
N ALA A 141 7.09 1.47 -10.43
CA ALA A 141 5.81 0.92 -9.97
C ALA A 141 5.89 -0.58 -9.66
N TRP A 142 6.53 -1.38 -10.54
CA TRP A 142 6.76 -2.80 -10.31
C TRP A 142 7.66 -3.08 -9.10
N LEU A 143 8.73 -2.31 -8.91
CA LEU A 143 9.60 -2.45 -7.74
C LEU A 143 8.88 -2.07 -6.44
N LEU A 144 8.11 -0.97 -6.44
CA LEU A 144 7.34 -0.50 -5.28
C LEU A 144 6.28 -1.52 -4.84
N GLN A 145 5.53 -2.12 -5.76
CA GLN A 145 4.56 -3.18 -5.43
C GLN A 145 5.26 -4.43 -4.83
N LYS A 146 6.41 -4.84 -5.37
CA LYS A 146 7.19 -5.96 -4.81
C LYS A 146 7.73 -5.64 -3.41
N ILE A 147 8.19 -4.41 -3.17
CA ILE A 147 8.62 -3.93 -1.85
C ILE A 147 7.43 -3.95 -0.88
N TRP A 148 6.27 -3.45 -1.29
CA TRP A 148 5.05 -3.49 -0.48
C TRP A 148 4.65 -4.92 -0.09
N TYR A 149 4.62 -5.85 -1.04
CA TYR A 149 4.27 -7.24 -0.76
C TYR A 149 5.28 -7.92 0.16
N ALA A 150 6.57 -7.56 0.09
CA ALA A 150 7.58 -8.04 1.03
C ALA A 150 7.35 -7.50 2.44
N VAL A 151 7.09 -6.19 2.59
CA VAL A 151 6.75 -5.55 3.87
C VAL A 151 5.50 -6.20 4.47
N ARG A 152 4.42 -6.28 3.70
CA ARG A 152 3.12 -6.78 4.15
C ARG A 152 3.14 -8.26 4.56
N ARG A 153 4.06 -9.07 4.02
CA ARG A 153 4.26 -10.48 4.43
C ARG A 153 5.06 -10.65 5.72
N GLU A 154 5.92 -9.70 6.06
CA GLU A 154 6.61 -9.70 7.35
C GLU A 154 5.78 -9.05 8.46
N SER A 155 4.93 -8.08 8.11
CA SER A 155 4.00 -7.40 9.00
C SER A 155 2.53 -7.81 8.77
N PHE A 156 2.28 -9.09 8.46
CA PHE A 156 0.91 -9.60 8.35
C PHE A 156 0.33 -9.80 9.74
N ASP A 157 -0.93 -9.43 9.97
CA ASP A 157 -1.55 -9.30 11.30
C ASP A 157 -2.89 -10.05 11.41
N ASN A 158 -3.60 -10.22 10.30
CA ASN A 158 -4.91 -10.89 10.30
C ASN A 158 -4.78 -12.41 10.50
N ASP A 159 -5.68 -13.02 11.25
CA ASP A 159 -5.74 -14.48 11.43
C ASP A 159 -6.63 -15.11 10.36
N LEU A 160 -6.06 -15.57 9.24
CA LEU A 160 -6.83 -16.18 8.16
C LEU A 160 -6.82 -17.71 8.27
N VAL A 161 -8.00 -18.32 8.34
CA VAL A 161 -8.14 -19.79 8.52
C VAL A 161 -8.56 -20.51 7.25
N SER A 162 -9.30 -19.87 6.35
CA SER A 162 -9.66 -20.42 5.05
C SER A 162 -9.90 -19.34 4.01
N ALA A 163 -9.80 -19.72 2.73
CA ALA A 163 -10.18 -18.88 1.60
C ALA A 163 -10.88 -19.75 0.55
N GLU A 164 -12.09 -19.35 0.15
CA GLU A 164 -12.94 -20.11 -0.76
C GLU A 164 -13.59 -19.23 -1.82
N GLU A 165 -14.05 -19.84 -2.90
CA GLU A 165 -14.73 -19.13 -3.97
C GLU A 165 -16.24 -19.34 -3.82
N VAL A 166 -16.97 -18.25 -3.57
CA VAL A 166 -18.43 -18.28 -3.36
C VAL A 166 -19.06 -17.25 -4.29
N ASN A 167 -19.92 -17.72 -5.19
CA ASN A 167 -20.60 -16.88 -6.19
C ASN A 167 -19.65 -16.02 -7.06
N GLY A 168 -18.43 -16.51 -7.33
CA GLY A 168 -17.39 -15.80 -8.08
C GLY A 168 -16.63 -14.73 -7.28
N GLU A 169 -16.92 -14.58 -5.99
CA GLU A 169 -16.16 -13.74 -5.06
C GLU A 169 -15.16 -14.60 -4.27
N LEU A 170 -14.00 -14.04 -3.92
CA LEU A 170 -13.07 -14.63 -2.96
C LEU A 170 -13.56 -14.32 -1.54
N LEU A 171 -14.07 -15.34 -0.85
CA LEU A 171 -14.47 -15.26 0.55
C LEU A 171 -13.30 -15.68 1.44
N ILE A 172 -12.94 -14.84 2.40
CA ILE A 172 -11.85 -15.06 3.35
C ILE A 172 -12.45 -15.21 4.74
N GLN A 173 -12.19 -16.33 5.41
CA GLN A 173 -12.65 -16.55 6.78
C GLN A 173 -11.53 -16.19 7.75
N GLU A 174 -11.86 -15.32 8.71
CA GLU A 174 -10.99 -15.02 9.84
C GLU A 174 -11.15 -16.09 10.93
N GLY A 175 -10.08 -16.34 11.68
CA GLY A 175 -10.08 -17.21 12.85
C GLY A 175 -10.25 -16.46 14.15
N ASN A 176 -9.95 -17.16 15.26
CA ASN A 176 -9.93 -16.55 16.57
C ASN A 176 -8.50 -16.11 16.90
N TYR A 177 -8.30 -14.79 16.85
CA TYR A 177 -7.07 -14.08 17.15
C TYR A 177 -6.47 -14.45 18.52
N ASP A 178 -7.29 -14.78 19.53
CA ASP A 178 -6.84 -15.17 20.89
C ASP A 178 -6.32 -16.62 20.94
N LEU A 179 -6.68 -17.48 19.98
CA LEU A 179 -6.35 -18.91 19.96
C LEU A 179 -5.19 -19.26 19.02
N LYS A 180 -4.81 -18.36 18.11
CA LYS A 180 -3.84 -18.64 17.05
C LYS A 180 -2.48 -18.03 17.35
N SER A 181 -1.44 -18.82 17.13
CA SER A 181 -0.04 -18.40 17.25
C SER A 181 0.31 -17.27 16.28
N THR A 182 1.00 -16.26 16.78
CA THR A 182 1.74 -15.23 16.03
C THR A 182 3.09 -15.77 15.53
N LYS A 183 3.78 -15.03 14.64
CA LYS A 183 5.14 -15.37 14.14
C LYS A 183 6.13 -15.61 15.29
N ARG A 184 5.95 -14.83 16.36
CA ARG A 184 6.76 -14.82 17.57
C ARG A 184 5.82 -14.94 18.76
N GLU A 185 6.28 -15.68 19.77
CA GLU A 185 5.58 -15.83 21.05
C GLU A 185 5.29 -14.46 21.67
N ASN A 186 4.03 -14.25 22.10
CA ASN A 186 3.52 -12.97 22.62
C ASN A 186 3.67 -11.77 21.66
N GLY A 187 3.87 -12.00 20.36
CA GLY A 187 3.88 -10.97 19.33
C GLY A 187 2.49 -10.54 18.86
N PHE A 188 2.46 -9.69 17.84
CA PHE A 188 1.25 -9.22 17.15
C PHE A 188 1.14 -9.79 15.73
N TYR A 189 2.26 -9.84 15.01
CA TYR A 189 2.27 -10.27 13.60
C TYR A 189 2.20 -11.81 13.45
N ARG A 190 1.65 -12.27 12.33
CA ARG A 190 1.36 -13.66 11.95
C ARG A 190 2.06 -14.02 10.64
N GLU A 191 2.34 -15.30 10.40
CA GLU A 191 2.77 -15.72 9.07
C GLU A 191 1.60 -15.63 8.10
N PHE A 192 1.86 -15.08 6.90
CA PHE A 192 0.83 -15.04 5.87
C PHE A 192 0.56 -16.48 5.37
N PRO A 193 -0.68 -16.99 5.48
CA PRO A 193 -0.95 -18.41 5.31
C PRO A 193 -1.15 -18.78 3.82
N ASP A 194 -0.11 -18.67 3.00
CA ASP A 194 -0.16 -18.95 1.54
C ASP A 194 -0.86 -20.29 1.20
N ALA A 195 -0.70 -21.30 2.06
CA ALA A 195 -1.24 -22.64 1.86
C ALA A 195 -2.79 -22.73 1.85
N ILE A 196 -3.52 -21.72 2.32
CA ILE A 196 -5.00 -21.71 2.24
C ILE A 196 -5.52 -21.26 0.88
N PHE A 197 -4.66 -20.67 0.04
CA PHE A 197 -5.06 -20.10 -1.26
C PHE A 197 -4.78 -21.07 -2.40
N LYS A 198 -5.78 -21.25 -3.29
CA LYS A 198 -5.67 -22.14 -4.47
C LYS A 198 -4.61 -21.69 -5.47
N ASN A 199 -4.30 -20.40 -5.50
CA ASN A 199 -3.33 -19.81 -6.42
C ASN A 199 -2.77 -18.50 -5.83
N LYS A 200 -1.72 -17.98 -6.48
CA LYS A 200 -1.02 -16.77 -6.07
C LYS A 200 -1.87 -15.48 -6.15
N GLN A 201 -2.81 -15.40 -7.09
CA GLN A 201 -3.64 -14.21 -7.29
C GLN A 201 -4.67 -14.03 -6.17
N ASP A 202 -5.26 -15.13 -5.67
CA ASP A 202 -6.11 -15.13 -4.46
C ASP A 202 -5.31 -14.69 -3.22
N ALA A 203 -4.09 -15.21 -3.09
CA ALA A 203 -3.17 -14.88 -2.02
C ALA A 203 -2.80 -13.38 -2.04
N GLU A 204 -2.45 -12.83 -3.20
CA GLU A 204 -2.16 -11.40 -3.36
C GLU A 204 -3.41 -10.51 -3.17
N ALA A 205 -4.59 -10.97 -3.56
CA ALA A 205 -5.84 -10.23 -3.30
C ALA A 205 -6.13 -10.12 -1.79
N SER A 206 -5.97 -11.21 -1.05
CA SER A 206 -6.17 -11.26 0.41
C SER A 206 -5.08 -10.50 1.18
N LEU A 207 -3.81 -10.65 0.79
CA LEU A 207 -2.66 -9.96 1.41
C LEU A 207 -2.84 -8.44 1.48
N ASN A 208 -3.52 -7.87 0.49
CA ASN A 208 -3.69 -6.43 0.28
C ASN A 208 -5.08 -5.90 0.65
N LEU A 209 -6.02 -6.77 1.04
CA LEU A 209 -7.41 -6.39 1.29
C LEU A 209 -7.52 -5.37 2.44
N LEU A 210 -8.04 -4.18 2.13
CA LEU A 210 -8.16 -2.98 2.99
C LEU A 210 -6.85 -2.23 3.31
N TYR A 211 -5.68 -2.67 2.83
CA TYR A 211 -4.37 -2.05 3.14
C TYR A 211 -3.92 -0.94 2.16
N CYS A 212 -4.83 -0.37 1.37
CA CYS A 212 -4.49 0.66 0.39
C CYS A 212 -3.85 1.92 1.01
N THR A 213 -4.38 2.39 2.15
CA THR A 213 -3.86 3.54 2.89
C THR A 213 -2.45 3.26 3.41
N ASP A 214 -2.26 2.10 4.03
CA ASP A 214 -0.99 1.61 4.58
C ASP A 214 0.07 1.49 3.50
N SER A 215 -0.27 0.98 2.31
CA SER A 215 0.70 0.81 1.22
C SER A 215 1.34 2.14 0.77
N VAL A 216 0.56 3.23 0.74
CA VAL A 216 1.06 4.57 0.39
C VAL A 216 1.77 5.22 1.57
N SER A 217 1.22 5.10 2.78
CA SER A 217 1.73 5.69 4.03
C SER A 217 3.04 5.04 4.50
N HIS A 218 3.09 3.72 4.57
CA HIS A 218 4.23 2.95 5.10
C HIS A 218 5.45 2.99 4.18
N MET A 219 5.28 3.28 2.89
CA MET A 219 6.38 3.35 1.93
C MET A 219 6.80 4.78 1.56
N TYR A 220 6.40 5.82 2.30
CA TYR A 220 6.56 7.21 1.87
C TYR A 220 8.01 7.60 1.46
N MET A 221 9.06 7.16 2.17
CA MET A 221 10.44 7.47 1.74
C MET A 221 10.86 6.68 0.50
N VAL A 222 10.37 5.45 0.34
CA VAL A 222 10.62 4.60 -0.84
C VAL A 222 9.92 5.16 -2.08
N ASN A 223 8.66 5.54 -1.93
CA ASN A 223 7.82 6.20 -2.95
C ASN A 223 8.52 7.48 -3.45
N HIS A 224 8.96 8.34 -2.52
CA HIS A 224 9.72 9.54 -2.85
C HIS A 224 11.04 9.21 -3.57
N TRP A 225 11.83 8.27 -3.04
CA TRP A 225 13.15 7.92 -3.58
C TRP A 225 13.10 7.33 -5.01
N LEU A 226 12.13 6.47 -5.33
CA LEU A 226 12.01 5.89 -6.67
C LEU A 226 11.32 6.81 -7.69
N LEU A 227 10.40 7.69 -7.27
CA LEU A 227 9.65 8.57 -8.19
C LEU A 227 10.33 9.93 -8.42
N LYS A 228 11.27 10.33 -7.56
CA LYS A 228 12.08 11.54 -7.69
C LYS A 228 12.89 11.55 -9.00
N ASP A 229 12.99 12.73 -9.61
CA ASP A 229 13.60 12.99 -10.92
C ASP A 229 12.91 12.26 -12.12
N ILE A 230 11.81 11.53 -11.91
CA ILE A 230 10.98 10.92 -12.97
C ILE A 230 9.68 11.71 -13.16
N CYS A 231 8.98 11.94 -12.05
CA CYS A 231 7.67 12.56 -12.03
C CYS A 231 7.80 14.07 -11.85
N MET A 232 7.02 14.82 -12.64
CA MET A 232 6.81 16.26 -12.46
C MET A 232 5.92 16.54 -11.23
N ASP A 233 4.92 15.70 -10.97
CA ASP A 233 4.24 15.63 -9.68
C ASP A 233 3.79 14.21 -9.31
N VAL A 234 3.55 14.03 -8.01
CA VAL A 234 2.99 12.82 -7.39
C VAL A 234 1.91 13.29 -6.43
N LYS A 235 0.79 12.57 -6.38
CA LYS A 235 -0.39 12.93 -5.58
C LYS A 235 -1.04 11.71 -4.96
N GLU A 236 -1.35 11.77 -3.67
CA GLU A 236 -2.18 10.78 -2.99
C GLU A 236 -3.63 10.99 -3.43
N THR A 237 -4.24 9.96 -4.04
CA THR A 237 -5.58 10.06 -4.63
C THR A 237 -6.51 8.99 -4.07
N LYS A 238 -7.66 9.44 -3.54
CA LYS A 238 -8.75 8.58 -3.08
C LYS A 238 -9.82 8.39 -4.15
N VAL A 239 -10.24 7.15 -4.35
CA VAL A 239 -11.30 6.77 -5.29
C VAL A 239 -12.31 5.82 -4.64
N ARG A 240 -13.54 5.80 -5.15
CA ARG A 240 -14.48 4.68 -4.92
C ARG A 240 -14.44 3.76 -6.12
N VAL A 241 -14.21 2.46 -5.91
CA VAL A 241 -14.18 1.47 -7.00
C VAL A 241 -15.60 1.08 -7.41
N GLN A 242 -15.87 1.07 -8.72
CA GLN A 242 -17.16 0.65 -9.28
C GLN A 242 -17.09 -0.75 -9.91
N LYS A 243 -15.98 -1.06 -10.59
CA LYS A 243 -15.85 -2.23 -11.48
C LYS A 243 -14.64 -3.08 -11.10
N PRO A 244 -14.65 -3.76 -9.94
CA PRO A 244 -13.61 -4.72 -9.60
C PRO A 244 -13.59 -5.83 -10.68
N ALA A 245 -12.40 -6.24 -11.12
CA ALA A 245 -12.24 -7.38 -12.02
C ALA A 245 -12.51 -8.70 -11.30
N ARG A 246 -12.21 -8.74 -9.99
CA ARG A 246 -12.63 -9.78 -9.05
C ARG A 246 -12.89 -9.13 -7.70
N LYS A 247 -13.88 -9.64 -6.98
CA LYS A 247 -14.21 -9.18 -5.63
C LYS A 247 -13.57 -10.09 -4.58
N SER A 248 -13.12 -9.49 -3.49
CA SER A 248 -12.60 -10.17 -2.30
C SER A 248 -13.30 -9.59 -1.06
N ARG A 249 -13.62 -10.44 -0.08
CA ARG A 249 -14.28 -10.02 1.15
C ARG A 249 -14.02 -10.94 2.33
N TYR A 250 -14.14 -10.38 3.54
CA TYR A 250 -14.22 -11.18 4.75
C TYR A 250 -15.61 -11.82 4.92
N ALA A 251 -15.65 -12.94 5.64
CA ALA A 251 -16.85 -13.65 6.04
C ALA A 251 -17.45 -13.04 7.32
N CYS A 252 -18.07 -11.87 7.17
CA CYS A 252 -18.84 -11.19 8.21
C CYS A 252 -20.24 -10.83 7.71
N ASP A 253 -21.20 -10.66 8.63
CA ASP A 253 -22.60 -10.39 8.29
C ASP A 253 -22.80 -9.06 7.56
N GLU A 254 -21.97 -8.05 7.91
CA GLU A 254 -21.95 -6.75 7.26
C GLU A 254 -20.66 -6.55 6.46
N TRP A 255 -20.69 -6.83 5.15
CA TRP A 255 -19.60 -6.49 4.23
C TRP A 255 -20.06 -5.50 3.14
N ASN A 256 -19.65 -4.25 3.26
CA ASN A 256 -19.91 -3.21 2.26
C ASN A 256 -18.68 -2.97 1.37
N GLN A 257 -18.77 -3.24 0.06
CA GLN A 257 -17.65 -3.01 -0.87
C GLN A 257 -17.43 -1.53 -1.24
N ASP A 258 -18.27 -0.58 -0.81
CA ASP A 258 -18.12 0.87 -1.07
C ASP A 258 -17.10 1.54 -0.12
N PHE A 259 -15.90 0.96 -0.03
CA PHE A 259 -14.75 1.51 0.67
C PHE A 259 -13.98 2.52 -0.19
N LEU A 260 -13.26 3.42 0.46
CA LEU A 260 -12.31 4.31 -0.22
C LEU A 260 -11.00 3.57 -0.48
N HIS A 261 -10.63 3.48 -1.75
CA HIS A 261 -9.32 3.00 -2.19
C HIS A 261 -8.35 4.16 -2.37
N GLU A 262 -7.06 3.91 -2.23
CA GLU A 262 -6.01 4.93 -2.34
C GLU A 262 -4.85 4.50 -3.24
N VAL A 263 -4.44 5.41 -4.11
CA VAL A 263 -3.39 5.22 -5.12
C VAL A 263 -2.52 6.46 -5.24
N LEU A 264 -1.34 6.31 -5.84
CA LEU A 264 -0.53 7.46 -6.27
C LEU A 264 -0.93 7.84 -7.71
N GLN A 265 -1.51 9.02 -7.89
CA GLN A 265 -1.58 9.66 -9.20
C GLN A 265 -0.24 10.33 -9.50
N VAL A 266 0.41 9.98 -10.60
CA VAL A 266 1.72 10.49 -10.99
C VAL A 266 1.67 11.12 -12.37
N ARG A 267 2.42 12.20 -12.58
CA ARG A 267 2.50 12.91 -13.86
C ARG A 267 3.95 13.00 -14.32
N LEU A 268 4.26 12.50 -15.51
CA LEU A 268 5.57 12.65 -16.13
C LEU A 268 5.77 14.08 -16.67
N HIS A 269 7.02 14.50 -16.88
CA HIS A 269 7.35 15.76 -17.56
C HIS A 269 6.85 15.85 -19.02
N SER A 270 6.50 14.71 -19.64
CA SER A 270 5.82 14.64 -20.94
C SER A 270 4.34 15.04 -20.88
N GLY A 271 3.77 15.16 -19.67
CA GLY A 271 2.33 15.38 -19.44
C GLY A 271 1.52 14.10 -19.24
N GLU A 272 2.10 12.92 -19.49
CA GLU A 272 1.44 11.62 -19.31
C GLU A 272 1.10 11.39 -17.82
N VAL A 273 -0.11 10.91 -17.53
CA VAL A 273 -0.63 10.71 -16.17
C VAL A 273 -0.98 9.24 -15.94
N TYR A 274 -0.58 8.71 -14.79
CA TYR A 274 -0.79 7.31 -14.40
C TYR A 274 -1.36 7.21 -12.99
N ALA A 275 -2.08 6.13 -12.71
CA ALA A 275 -2.27 5.61 -11.35
C ALA A 275 -1.20 4.55 -11.09
N ILE A 276 -0.52 4.62 -9.94
CA ILE A 276 0.26 3.54 -9.36
C ILE A 276 -0.53 2.98 -8.18
N ASP A 277 -0.86 1.68 -8.24
CA ASP A 277 -1.74 1.00 -7.31
C ASP A 277 -1.04 -0.24 -6.75
N PHE A 278 -0.50 -0.12 -5.53
CA PHE A 278 0.21 -1.21 -4.87
C PHE A 278 -0.74 -2.33 -4.40
N THR A 279 -2.04 -2.05 -4.29
CA THR A 279 -3.03 -2.91 -3.61
C THR A 279 -4.18 -3.33 -4.52
N GLY A 280 -4.15 -2.98 -5.80
CA GLY A 280 -5.19 -3.28 -6.80
C GLY A 280 -5.56 -4.76 -6.92
N ALA A 281 -4.69 -5.67 -6.45
CA ALA A 281 -4.97 -7.10 -6.35
C ALA A 281 -6.25 -7.40 -5.56
N GLN A 282 -6.62 -6.59 -4.55
CA GLN A 282 -7.89 -6.74 -3.81
C GLN A 282 -9.14 -6.62 -4.70
N TYR A 283 -9.00 -5.99 -5.87
CA TYR A 283 -10.03 -5.84 -6.91
C TYR A 283 -9.72 -6.67 -8.17
N GLY A 284 -8.73 -7.57 -8.12
CA GLY A 284 -8.27 -8.37 -9.25
C GLY A 284 -7.45 -7.62 -10.29
N TRP A 285 -6.85 -6.47 -9.95
CA TRP A 285 -5.95 -5.72 -10.83
C TRP A 285 -4.50 -5.92 -10.39
N TYR A 286 -3.76 -6.77 -11.10
CA TYR A 286 -2.42 -7.18 -10.67
C TYR A 286 -1.32 -6.27 -11.24
N GLU A 287 -1.60 -5.52 -12.30
CA GLU A 287 -0.69 -4.52 -12.84
C GLU A 287 -0.56 -3.30 -11.89
N PRO A 288 0.65 -2.98 -11.40
CA PRO A 288 0.86 -1.92 -10.41
C PRO A 288 0.76 -0.51 -10.99
N ILE A 289 0.61 -0.37 -12.30
CA ILE A 289 0.52 0.91 -12.99
C ILE A 289 -0.49 0.83 -14.13
N THR A 290 -1.31 1.87 -14.28
CA THR A 290 -2.30 2.01 -15.36
C THR A 290 -2.38 3.48 -15.77
N GLU A 291 -2.57 3.77 -17.05
CA GLU A 291 -2.83 5.14 -17.52
C GLU A 291 -4.05 5.73 -16.80
N TRP A 292 -3.98 6.98 -16.34
CA TRP A 292 -5.01 7.57 -15.47
C TRP A 292 -6.40 7.58 -16.13
N SER A 293 -6.46 7.86 -17.44
CA SER A 293 -7.69 7.80 -18.24
C SER A 293 -8.39 6.44 -18.07
N ARG A 294 -7.66 5.34 -18.31
CA ARG A 294 -8.12 3.96 -18.19
C ARG A 294 -8.39 3.55 -16.74
N TYR A 295 -7.59 4.00 -15.78
CA TYR A 295 -7.82 3.71 -14.36
C TYR A 295 -9.11 4.36 -13.86
N SER A 296 -9.37 5.62 -14.24
CA SER A 296 -10.57 6.36 -13.82
C SER A 296 -11.89 5.69 -14.23
N LEU A 297 -11.91 4.94 -15.34
CA LEU A 297 -13.08 4.15 -15.79
C LEU A 297 -13.44 2.97 -14.86
N ARG A 298 -12.54 2.62 -13.92
CA ARG A 298 -12.77 1.62 -12.85
C ARG A 298 -13.47 2.24 -11.63
N CYS A 299 -13.49 3.58 -11.53
CA CYS A 299 -13.92 4.33 -10.37
C CYS A 299 -15.33 4.92 -10.56
N LYS A 300 -16.13 4.93 -9.48
CA LYS A 300 -17.40 5.65 -9.38
C LYS A 300 -17.18 7.13 -9.09
N GLU A 301 -16.16 7.43 -8.28
CA GLU A 301 -15.89 8.75 -7.72
C GLU A 301 -14.39 8.93 -7.50
N ILE A 302 -13.88 10.16 -7.66
CA ILE A 302 -12.54 10.59 -7.29
C ILE A 302 -12.72 11.70 -6.26
N ILE A 303 -12.39 11.42 -4.99
CA ILE A 303 -12.82 12.26 -3.85
C ILE A 303 -11.78 13.29 -3.47
N ARG A 304 -10.53 12.86 -3.31
CA ARG A 304 -9.46 13.67 -2.74
C ARG A 304 -8.18 13.46 -3.51
N VAL A 305 -7.53 14.54 -3.87
CA VAL A 305 -6.21 14.55 -4.51
C VAL A 305 -5.33 15.50 -3.69
N LEU A 306 -4.39 14.96 -2.92
CA LEU A 306 -3.40 15.73 -2.18
C LEU A 306 -2.06 15.67 -2.89
N ALA A 307 -1.27 16.75 -2.85
CA ALA A 307 0.13 16.66 -3.22
C ALA A 307 0.84 15.66 -2.29
N PHE A 308 1.58 14.71 -2.87
CA PHE A 308 2.45 13.83 -2.10
C PHE A 308 3.68 14.63 -1.65
N VAL A 309 3.83 14.82 -0.34
CA VAL A 309 4.84 15.71 0.24
C VAL A 309 5.63 14.96 1.31
N VAL A 310 6.92 14.75 1.02
CA VAL A 310 7.92 14.44 2.05
C VAL A 310 8.57 15.77 2.42
N ASP A 311 8.28 16.26 3.62
CA ASP A 311 8.72 17.55 4.15
C ASP A 311 9.28 17.31 5.55
N ASP A 312 10.53 17.73 5.79
CA ASP A 312 11.24 17.56 7.07
C ASP A 312 10.47 18.21 8.24
N LYS A 313 9.55 19.14 7.96
CA LYS A 313 8.68 19.80 8.94
C LYS A 313 7.39 19.01 9.25
N ARG A 314 7.11 17.94 8.50
CA ARG A 314 5.97 17.03 8.64
C ARG A 314 6.39 15.55 8.56
N PRO A 315 7.27 15.06 9.46
CA PRO A 315 7.73 13.67 9.46
C PRO A 315 6.65 12.68 9.91
N LEU A 316 5.54 13.16 10.49
CA LEU A 316 4.24 12.48 10.40
C LEU A 316 3.59 12.97 9.10
N GLY A 317 3.72 12.19 8.03
CA GLY A 317 2.95 12.42 6.80
C GLY A 317 1.46 12.58 7.15
N SER A 318 0.72 13.44 6.44
CA SER A 318 -0.60 13.90 6.91
C SER A 318 -1.58 12.78 7.27
N ARG A 319 -1.42 11.61 6.66
CA ARG A 319 -2.23 10.42 6.92
C ARG A 319 -1.93 9.70 8.24
N ALA A 320 -0.68 9.69 8.67
CA ALA A 320 -0.24 9.19 9.99
C ALA A 320 -1.03 9.88 11.10
N ARG A 321 -1.07 11.21 11.01
CA ARG A 321 -1.85 12.08 11.89
C ARG A 321 -3.34 11.73 11.83
N SER A 322 -3.94 11.55 10.65
CA SER A 322 -5.36 11.21 10.55
C SER A 322 -5.70 9.85 11.20
N MET A 323 -4.88 8.82 11.03
CA MET A 323 -5.15 7.48 11.60
C MET A 323 -4.94 7.46 13.13
N LEU A 324 -3.83 8.03 13.62
CA LEU A 324 -3.59 8.20 15.05
C LEU A 324 -4.71 9.04 15.68
N MET A 325 -4.88 10.29 15.24
CA MET A 325 -5.85 11.20 15.86
C MET A 325 -7.27 10.64 15.78
N GLY A 326 -7.67 10.03 14.66
CA GLY A 326 -9.00 9.43 14.49
C GLY A 326 -9.28 8.26 15.43
N THR A 327 -8.26 7.47 15.80
CA THR A 327 -8.43 6.42 16.83
C THR A 327 -8.56 6.98 18.24
N PHE A 328 -8.14 8.22 18.47
CA PHE A 328 -8.23 8.88 19.78
C PHE A 328 -9.17 10.10 19.78
N THR A 329 -10.10 10.23 18.80
CA THR A 329 -11.16 11.26 18.85
C THR A 329 -12.29 10.91 19.80
N ASP A 330 -12.51 9.62 20.08
CA ASP A 330 -13.47 9.15 21.07
C ASP A 330 -12.75 8.30 22.14
N PRO A 331 -12.44 8.87 23.31
CA PRO A 331 -11.81 8.11 24.38
C PRO A 331 -12.79 7.17 25.12
N TRP A 332 -14.08 7.16 24.77
CA TRP A 332 -15.13 6.38 25.43
C TRP A 332 -15.68 5.23 24.57
N ASP A 333 -15.26 5.09 23.32
CA ASP A 333 -15.65 3.94 22.47
C ASP A 333 -15.23 2.57 23.03
N ASP A 334 -15.83 1.52 22.49
CA ASP A 334 -15.80 0.14 22.96
C ASP A 334 -14.57 -0.68 22.54
N ARG A 335 -13.62 -0.08 21.79
CA ARG A 335 -12.40 -0.78 21.38
C ARG A 335 -11.50 -1.13 22.56
N SER A 336 -11.00 -2.37 22.53
CA SER A 336 -9.97 -2.86 23.46
C SER A 336 -8.66 -2.09 23.31
N ASP A 337 -7.81 -2.15 24.35
CA ASP A 337 -6.51 -1.47 24.35
C ASP A 337 -5.61 -1.90 23.18
N VAL A 338 -5.66 -3.18 22.80
CA VAL A 338 -4.98 -3.71 21.60
C VAL A 338 -5.50 -3.03 20.33
N GLN A 339 -6.82 -2.95 20.14
CA GLN A 339 -7.42 -2.30 18.97
C GLN A 339 -7.11 -0.79 18.91
N ARG A 340 -7.05 -0.12 20.06
CA ARG A 340 -6.63 1.29 20.17
C ARG A 340 -5.14 1.48 19.89
N ALA A 341 -4.31 0.48 20.18
CA ALA A 341 -2.87 0.50 19.92
C ALA A 341 -2.48 0.19 18.45
N ILE A 342 -3.38 -0.40 17.63
CA ILE A 342 -3.08 -0.76 16.22
C ILE A 342 -2.43 0.39 15.41
N PRO A 343 -2.96 1.64 15.41
CA PRO A 343 -2.31 2.73 14.68
C PRO A 343 -0.92 3.08 15.22
N MET A 344 -0.66 2.88 16.51
CA MET A 344 0.67 3.08 17.10
C MET A 344 1.64 1.97 16.66
N PHE A 345 1.20 0.71 16.54
CA PHE A 345 2.00 -0.37 15.94
C PHE A 345 2.42 -0.01 14.50
N GLY A 346 1.46 0.38 13.66
CA GLY A 346 1.70 0.74 12.26
C GLY A 346 2.64 1.93 12.09
N GLU A 347 2.51 2.96 12.94
CA GLU A 347 3.42 4.09 12.96
C GLU A 347 4.84 3.71 13.38
N CYS A 348 5.01 2.85 14.38
CA CYS A 348 6.32 2.38 14.82
C CYS A 348 6.98 1.52 13.72
N LEU A 349 6.25 0.55 13.16
CA LEU A 349 6.69 -0.28 12.04
C LEU A 349 7.16 0.58 10.86
N LYS A 350 6.32 1.52 10.41
CA LYS A 350 6.66 2.45 9.31
C LYS A 350 7.95 3.21 9.60
N ARG A 351 8.07 3.80 10.79
CA ARG A 351 9.19 4.66 11.14
C ARG A 351 10.49 3.89 11.15
N GLU A 352 10.49 2.72 11.77
CA GLU A 352 11.66 1.85 11.77
C GLU A 352 12.02 1.38 10.36
N PHE A 353 11.03 0.90 9.60
CA PHE A 353 11.23 0.45 8.23
C PHE A 353 11.85 1.54 7.35
N ASN A 354 11.28 2.75 7.32
CA ASN A 354 11.80 3.83 6.45
C ASN A 354 13.18 4.32 6.91
N LYS A 355 13.43 4.43 8.23
CA LYS A 355 14.73 4.81 8.79
C LYS A 355 15.83 3.87 8.32
N VAL A 356 15.64 2.56 8.53
CA VAL A 356 16.62 1.54 8.17
C VAL A 356 16.70 1.37 6.66
N PHE A 357 15.60 1.47 5.91
CA PHE A 357 15.62 1.46 4.43
C PHE A 357 16.48 2.61 3.86
N VAL A 358 16.43 3.80 4.46
CA VAL A 358 17.32 4.91 4.06
C VAL A 358 18.77 4.60 4.38
N GLN A 359 19.05 4.06 5.57
CA GLN A 359 20.39 3.70 6.03
C GLN A 359 21.02 2.56 5.21
N GLU A 360 20.24 1.56 4.78
CA GLU A 360 20.74 0.34 4.13
C GLU A 360 20.56 0.30 2.61
N VAL A 361 19.55 0.96 2.04
CA VAL A 361 19.25 0.91 0.60
C VAL A 361 19.55 2.24 -0.07
N VAL A 362 19.02 3.35 0.47
CA VAL A 362 19.19 4.67 -0.16
C VAL A 362 20.64 5.16 -0.03
N SER A 363 21.36 4.80 1.03
CA SER A 363 22.80 5.09 1.16
C SER A 363 23.64 4.45 0.05
N LYS A 364 23.35 3.20 -0.31
CA LYS A 364 24.00 2.43 -1.39
C LYS A 364 23.54 2.89 -2.78
N HIS A 365 22.30 3.38 -2.88
CA HIS A 365 21.69 3.86 -4.12
C HIS A 365 21.04 5.25 -3.93
N PRO A 366 21.81 6.35 -3.83
CA PRO A 366 21.28 7.68 -3.47
C PRO A 366 20.21 8.23 -4.43
N ARG A 367 20.12 7.69 -5.65
CA ARG A 367 19.17 8.11 -6.69
C ARG A 367 18.47 6.89 -7.28
N GLY A 368 17.18 6.71 -6.96
CA GLY A 368 16.35 5.62 -7.51
C GLY A 368 16.32 5.62 -9.05
N LEU A 369 16.35 6.81 -9.67
CA LEU A 369 16.42 6.94 -11.12
C LEU A 369 17.64 6.25 -11.76
N ASP A 370 18.79 6.19 -11.07
CA ASP A 370 20.01 5.64 -11.66
C ASP A 370 19.97 4.10 -11.67
N ILE A 371 19.36 3.46 -10.66
CA ILE A 371 19.09 2.00 -10.71
C ILE A 371 18.02 1.66 -11.75
N LEU A 372 16.98 2.49 -11.90
CA LEU A 372 15.89 2.27 -12.87
C LEU A 372 16.35 2.39 -14.33
N LYS A 373 17.49 3.03 -14.59
CA LYS A 373 18.14 3.15 -15.90
C LYS A 373 19.10 2.00 -16.25
N LEU A 374 19.41 1.10 -15.31
CA LEU A 374 20.31 -0.03 -15.55
C LEU A 374 19.80 -0.95 -16.68
N GLU A 375 20.72 -1.62 -17.37
CA GLU A 375 20.36 -2.71 -18.29
C GLU A 375 19.67 -3.86 -17.54
N ALA A 376 18.79 -4.60 -18.22
CA ALA A 376 17.88 -5.58 -17.61
C ALA A 376 18.54 -6.48 -16.56
N ARG A 377 19.62 -7.20 -16.91
CA ARG A 377 20.33 -8.10 -15.98
C ARG A 377 20.93 -7.39 -14.76
N LYS A 378 21.38 -6.15 -14.90
CA LYS A 378 21.92 -5.34 -13.78
C LYS A 378 20.79 -4.83 -12.89
N PHE A 379 19.68 -4.39 -13.49
CA PHE A 379 18.46 -4.02 -12.77
C PHE A 379 17.89 -5.21 -11.99
N GLU A 380 17.81 -6.39 -12.59
CA GLU A 380 17.34 -7.64 -11.93
C GLU A 380 18.22 -8.05 -10.74
N ALA A 381 19.53 -7.81 -10.80
CA ALA A 381 20.43 -8.08 -9.68
C ALA A 381 20.18 -7.12 -8.51
N VAL A 382 20.12 -5.81 -8.80
CA VAL A 382 19.83 -4.76 -7.81
C VAL A 382 18.41 -4.88 -7.23
N GLU A 383 17.41 -5.24 -8.05
CA GLU A 383 16.05 -5.55 -7.58
C GLU A 383 16.06 -6.68 -6.54
N LYS A 384 16.79 -7.78 -6.79
CA LYS A 384 16.89 -8.90 -5.85
C LYS A 384 17.57 -8.50 -4.54
N GLU A 385 18.63 -7.68 -4.61
CA GLU A 385 19.30 -7.13 -3.43
C GLU A 385 18.34 -6.27 -2.59
N ILE A 386 17.66 -5.30 -3.24
CA ILE A 386 16.69 -4.42 -2.58
C ILE A 386 15.56 -5.21 -1.94
N LEU A 387 15.02 -6.23 -2.61
CA LEU A 387 13.93 -7.05 -2.05
C LEU A 387 14.40 -7.94 -0.90
N SER A 388 15.63 -8.45 -0.95
CA SER A 388 16.23 -9.18 0.17
C SER A 388 16.42 -8.29 1.40
N LEU A 389 16.98 -7.09 1.21
CA LEU A 389 17.13 -6.09 2.26
C LEU A 389 15.76 -5.64 2.80
N THR A 390 14.80 -5.36 1.92
CA THR A 390 13.41 -5.00 2.30
C THR A 390 12.80 -6.06 3.21
N LYS A 391 12.94 -7.34 2.87
CA LYS A 391 12.43 -8.45 3.70
C LYS A 391 13.09 -8.45 5.08
N GLN A 392 14.41 -8.34 5.16
CA GLN A 392 15.12 -8.29 6.45
C GLN A 392 14.68 -7.09 7.29
N ILE A 393 14.64 -5.89 6.70
CA ILE A 393 14.28 -4.65 7.39
C ILE A 393 12.84 -4.71 7.91
N ALA A 394 11.89 -5.20 7.10
CA ALA A 394 10.50 -5.37 7.53
C ALA A 394 10.37 -6.44 8.63
N HIS A 395 11.12 -7.54 8.53
CA HIS A 395 11.15 -8.60 9.54
C HIS A 395 11.66 -8.09 10.89
N GLU A 396 12.76 -7.33 10.90
CA GLU A 396 13.35 -6.75 12.11
C GLU A 396 12.49 -5.63 12.70
N ALA A 397 11.87 -4.79 11.86
CA ALA A 397 10.92 -3.78 12.31
C ALA A 397 9.67 -4.43 12.97
N ALA A 398 9.15 -5.51 12.38
CA ALA A 398 8.05 -6.29 12.95
C ALA A 398 8.48 -6.99 14.26
N GLU A 399 9.70 -7.52 14.34
CA GLU A 399 10.26 -8.11 15.56
C GLU A 399 10.38 -7.08 16.70
N LYS A 400 10.84 -5.86 16.41
CA LYS A 400 10.88 -4.78 17.41
C LYS A 400 9.50 -4.39 17.93
N VAL A 401 8.47 -4.38 17.07
CA VAL A 401 7.07 -4.15 17.47
C VAL A 401 6.58 -5.29 18.36
N ASP A 402 6.82 -6.55 18.01
CA ASP A 402 6.46 -7.71 18.86
C ASP A 402 7.12 -7.62 20.25
N VAL A 403 8.42 -7.29 20.32
CA VAL A 403 9.16 -7.15 21.59
C VAL A 403 8.65 -5.99 22.44
N LEU A 404 8.19 -4.90 21.83
CA LEU A 404 7.65 -3.72 22.52
C LEU A 404 6.11 -3.73 22.63
N LEU A 405 5.43 -4.79 22.21
CA LEU A 405 3.97 -4.87 22.14
C LEU A 405 3.29 -4.49 23.47
N PRO A 406 3.70 -5.01 24.66
CA PRO A 406 3.09 -4.61 25.92
C PRO A 406 3.26 -3.12 26.23
N ILE A 407 4.39 -2.52 25.84
CA ILE A 407 4.69 -1.10 26.07
C ILE A 407 3.86 -0.22 25.14
N ILE A 408 3.65 -0.63 23.88
CA ILE A 408 2.83 0.14 22.93
C ILE A 408 1.34 0.07 23.33
N ILE A 409 0.87 -1.06 23.87
CA ILE A 409 -0.47 -1.20 24.45
C ILE A 409 -0.63 -0.31 25.69
N ASP A 410 0.33 -0.34 26.63
CA ASP A 410 0.33 0.56 27.79
C ASP A 410 0.30 2.03 27.36
N GLU A 411 1.17 2.47 26.43
CA GLU A 411 1.16 3.85 25.94
C GLU A 411 -0.18 4.26 25.30
N ALA A 412 -0.84 3.36 24.57
CA ALA A 412 -2.18 3.62 24.03
C ALA A 412 -3.23 3.77 25.15
N TYR A 413 -3.18 2.91 26.16
CA TYR A 413 -4.03 2.97 27.35
C TYR A 413 -3.79 4.26 28.15
N GLN A 414 -2.54 4.61 28.47
CA GLN A 414 -2.18 5.84 29.18
C GLN A 414 -2.63 7.09 28.40
N CYS A 415 -2.44 7.11 27.08
CA CYS A 415 -2.93 8.21 26.24
C CYS A 415 -4.46 8.36 26.35
N ASN A 416 -5.19 7.25 26.33
CA ASN A 416 -6.65 7.24 26.45
C ASN A 416 -7.14 7.72 27.83
N GLU A 417 -6.53 7.22 28.90
CA GLU A 417 -6.84 7.65 30.28
C GLU A 417 -6.52 9.13 30.51
N GLU A 418 -5.41 9.64 29.96
CA GLU A 418 -5.08 11.06 30.04
C GLU A 418 -6.07 11.95 29.27
N MET A 419 -6.70 11.44 28.20
CA MET A 419 -7.78 12.15 27.51
C MET A 419 -9.06 12.18 28.34
N ARG A 420 -9.44 11.06 28.97
CA ARG A 420 -10.64 10.97 29.84
C ARG A 420 -10.60 11.92 31.04
N LYS A 421 -9.40 12.23 31.56
CA LYS A 421 -9.19 13.15 32.69
C LYS A 421 -9.36 14.63 32.33
N GLN A 422 -9.47 14.98 31.05
CA GLN A 422 -9.47 16.36 30.57
C GLN A 422 -10.81 16.72 29.89
N ILE A 423 -11.33 17.92 30.17
CA ILE A 423 -12.57 18.43 29.56
C ILE A 423 -12.39 18.74 28.07
N ALA A 424 -11.18 19.16 27.67
CA ALA A 424 -10.80 19.44 26.30
C ALA A 424 -9.33 19.01 26.09
N PRO A 425 -9.05 17.71 25.90
CA PRO A 425 -7.68 17.21 25.79
C PRO A 425 -6.99 17.72 24.52
N ASP A 426 -5.72 18.10 24.65
CA ASP A 426 -4.83 18.21 23.48
C ASP A 426 -4.37 16.80 23.09
N THR A 427 -5.22 16.09 22.34
CA THR A 427 -4.96 14.76 21.78
C THR A 427 -3.61 14.70 21.05
N GLY A 428 -3.23 15.79 20.36
CA GLY A 428 -1.95 15.86 19.64
C GLY A 428 -0.75 15.90 20.57
N ALA A 429 -0.79 16.72 21.62
CA ALA A 429 0.26 16.76 22.64
C ALA A 429 0.34 15.47 23.48
N ILE A 430 -0.80 14.84 23.79
CA ILE A 430 -0.85 13.57 24.53
C ILE A 430 -0.17 12.46 23.71
N LEU A 431 -0.63 12.22 22.47
CA LEU A 431 -0.06 11.20 21.59
C LEU A 431 1.41 11.48 21.23
N LYS A 432 1.81 12.75 21.14
CA LYS A 432 3.22 13.12 20.95
C LYS A 432 4.10 12.59 22.08
N ARG A 433 3.66 12.66 23.34
CA ARG A 433 4.45 12.17 24.49
C ARG A 433 4.66 10.66 24.40
N GLY A 434 3.60 9.88 24.17
CA GLY A 434 3.73 8.43 24.06
C GLY A 434 4.59 7.99 22.88
N LEU A 435 4.43 8.63 21.71
CA LEU A 435 5.29 8.37 20.55
C LEU A 435 6.75 8.77 20.77
N LEU A 436 7.05 9.80 21.58
CA LEU A 436 8.43 10.13 21.97
C LEU A 436 9.03 9.07 22.89
N LYS A 437 8.27 8.50 23.83
CA LYS A 437 8.74 7.38 24.67
C LYS A 437 9.05 6.15 23.81
N LEU A 438 8.17 5.81 22.86
CA LEU A 438 8.41 4.73 21.90
C LEU A 438 9.61 5.01 20.97
N ALA A 439 9.82 6.27 20.54
CA ALA A 439 10.98 6.65 19.73
C ALA A 439 12.31 6.30 20.41
N ALA A 440 12.43 6.54 21.72
CA ALA A 440 13.62 6.16 22.50
C ALA A 440 13.89 4.65 22.43
N LEU A 441 12.85 3.84 22.59
CA LEU A 441 12.95 2.38 22.62
C LEU A 441 13.27 1.77 21.25
N PHE A 442 12.71 2.31 20.17
CA PHE A 442 12.98 1.84 18.79
C PHE A 442 14.35 2.27 18.26
N ASN A 443 14.76 3.51 18.53
CA ASN A 443 15.99 4.09 17.99
C ASN A 443 17.23 3.89 18.87
N GLY A 444 17.05 3.58 20.15
CA GLY A 444 18.15 3.23 21.04
C GLY A 444 18.75 1.87 20.75
N GLU A 445 19.55 1.37 21.68
CA GLU A 445 20.38 0.18 21.48
C GLU A 445 19.56 -1.13 21.55
N TRP A 446 19.85 -2.04 20.62
CA TRP A 446 19.25 -3.36 20.49
C TRP A 446 20.35 -4.42 20.34
N LEU A 447 20.14 -5.59 20.94
CA LEU A 447 21.03 -6.75 20.83
C LEU A 447 20.22 -7.96 20.34
N ARG A 448 20.83 -8.87 19.58
CA ARG A 448 20.29 -10.22 19.40
C ARG A 448 20.76 -11.08 20.57
N ASP A 449 19.83 -11.81 21.17
CA ASP A 449 20.13 -12.79 22.21
C ASP A 449 20.76 -14.04 21.58
N ASP A 450 21.95 -14.43 22.04
CA ASP A 450 22.73 -15.53 21.43
C ASP A 450 22.06 -16.90 21.54
N MET A 451 21.14 -17.08 22.51
CA MET A 451 20.47 -18.37 22.75
C MET A 451 19.19 -18.53 21.91
N THR A 452 18.40 -17.46 21.76
CA THR A 452 17.09 -17.47 21.10
C THR A 452 17.11 -16.84 19.71
N GLY A 453 18.15 -16.09 19.36
CA GLY A 453 18.27 -15.28 18.14
C GLY A 453 17.37 -14.03 18.12
N ARG A 454 16.52 -13.84 19.14
CA ARG A 454 15.53 -12.76 19.20
C ARG A 454 16.17 -11.41 19.52
N LEU A 455 15.59 -10.34 18.99
CA LEU A 455 15.95 -8.97 19.38
C LEU A 455 15.54 -8.67 20.83
N THR A 456 16.39 -7.95 21.53
CA THR A 456 16.19 -7.45 22.90
C THR A 456 16.52 -5.95 22.94
N SER A 457 15.69 -5.15 23.62
CA SER A 457 15.91 -3.71 23.73
C SER A 457 16.71 -3.38 24.98
N VAL A 458 17.96 -2.93 24.80
CA VAL A 458 18.80 -2.42 25.90
C VAL A 458 18.19 -1.15 26.47
N SER A 459 17.52 -0.36 25.62
CA SER A 459 16.84 0.88 26.00
C SER A 459 15.61 0.63 26.88
N LEU A 460 14.87 -0.47 26.66
CA LEU A 460 13.81 -0.88 27.57
C LEU A 460 14.37 -1.31 28.93
N LYS A 461 15.49 -2.03 28.94
CA LYS A 461 16.18 -2.39 30.19
C LYS A 461 16.63 -1.15 30.96
N ARG A 462 17.26 -0.16 30.29
CA ARG A 462 17.62 1.14 30.89
C ARG A 462 16.40 1.90 31.40
N LEU A 463 15.28 1.90 30.69
CA LEU A 463 14.03 2.54 31.13
C LEU A 463 13.48 1.96 32.44
N ILE A 464 13.78 0.70 32.75
CA ILE A 464 13.35 0.00 33.97
C ILE A 464 14.39 0.15 35.10
N GLU A 465 15.68 0.12 34.78
CA GLU A 465 16.77 0.00 35.77
C GLU A 465 17.52 1.32 36.06
N ASP A 466 17.44 2.33 35.18
CA ASP A 466 18.15 3.60 35.27
C ASP A 466 17.16 4.79 35.39
N GLU A 467 17.08 5.37 36.59
CA GLU A 467 16.18 6.49 36.91
C GLU A 467 16.51 7.76 36.11
N ASP A 468 17.78 8.05 35.83
CA ASP A 468 18.18 9.23 35.05
C ASP A 468 17.81 9.04 33.56
N TYR A 469 18.02 7.84 33.01
CA TYR A 469 17.53 7.49 31.67
C TYR A 469 16.01 7.59 31.59
N ALA A 470 15.28 7.05 32.57
CA ALA A 470 13.82 7.12 32.61
C ALA A 470 13.32 8.57 32.68
N VAL A 471 13.90 9.40 33.55
CA VAL A 471 13.57 10.83 33.67
C VAL A 471 13.86 11.60 32.38
N LYS A 472 14.97 11.31 31.68
CA LYS A 472 15.28 11.92 30.38
C LYS A 472 14.32 11.48 29.28
N CYS A 473 13.97 10.19 29.23
CA CYS A 473 13.00 9.64 28.28
C CYS A 473 11.62 10.31 28.45
N MET A 474 11.12 10.41 29.68
CA MET A 474 9.83 11.05 29.98
C MET A 474 9.83 12.57 29.71
N LYS A 475 11.00 13.22 29.78
CA LYS A 475 11.17 14.65 29.41
C LYS A 475 11.29 14.88 27.91
N GLY A 476 11.47 13.85 27.08
CA GLY A 476 11.62 13.99 25.63
C GLY A 476 12.96 14.57 25.19
N VAL A 477 14.04 14.35 25.96
CA VAL A 477 15.37 14.96 25.76
C VAL A 477 16.48 13.96 25.40
N LEU A 478 16.14 12.71 25.09
CA LEU A 478 17.09 11.73 24.57
C LEU A 478 17.28 11.92 23.05
N VAL A 479 18.51 11.73 22.56
CA VAL A 479 18.86 11.87 21.13
C VAL A 479 18.08 10.87 20.27
N GLU A 480 17.84 9.68 20.82
CA GLU A 480 17.01 8.62 20.26
C GLU A 480 15.59 9.10 19.90
N GLN A 481 15.07 10.10 20.60
CA GLN A 481 13.73 10.65 20.38
C GLN A 481 13.71 11.65 19.22
N GLU A 482 14.82 12.36 18.99
CA GLU A 482 14.99 13.28 17.86
C GLU A 482 15.10 12.55 16.51
N LEU A 483 15.55 11.28 16.50
CA LEU A 483 15.72 10.47 15.28
C LEU A 483 14.40 10.12 14.56
N TRP A 484 13.24 10.28 15.19
CA TRP A 484 11.93 10.22 14.52
C TRP A 484 11.45 11.60 13.99
N GLY A 485 12.26 12.64 14.16
CA GLY A 485 11.98 14.01 13.75
C GLY A 485 10.90 14.70 14.60
N ASN A 486 10.56 15.93 14.21
CA ASN A 486 9.51 16.69 14.89
C ASN A 486 8.13 16.04 14.71
N LEU A 487 7.69 15.24 15.69
CA LEU A 487 6.34 14.66 15.81
C LEU A 487 5.26 15.75 16.01
N ASN A 488 5.09 16.62 15.02
CA ASN A 488 4.07 17.67 15.03
C ASN A 488 2.70 17.05 14.74
N LEU A 489 1.90 16.89 15.79
CA LEU A 489 0.50 16.45 15.74
C LEU A 489 -0.49 17.62 15.86
N ASN A 490 0.00 18.86 16.03
CA ASN A 490 -0.84 20.01 16.31
C ASN A 490 -1.60 20.49 15.06
N HIS A 491 -2.76 21.11 15.31
CA HIS A 491 -3.85 21.43 14.37
C HIS A 491 -4.77 20.24 14.07
N GLY A 492 -6.00 20.36 14.58
CA GLY A 492 -7.07 19.39 14.43
C GLY A 492 -7.70 19.38 13.04
N LEU A 493 -8.72 18.52 12.91
CA LEU A 493 -9.53 18.35 11.72
C LEU A 493 -10.31 19.63 11.40
N SER A 494 -9.77 20.47 10.51
CA SER A 494 -10.62 21.41 9.75
C SER A 494 -11.43 20.59 8.75
N PHE A 495 -12.62 20.15 9.17
CA PHE A 495 -13.65 19.68 8.24
C PHE A 495 -14.09 20.86 7.36
N ILE A 496 -13.63 20.86 6.10
CA ILE A 496 -14.19 21.59 4.97
C ILE A 496 -14.09 20.64 3.77
#